data_AF-A0AA43UL61-F1
#
_entry.id   AF-A0AA43UL61-F1
#
_cell.length_a   1.000
_cell.length_b   1.000
_cell.length_c   1.000
_cell.angle_alpha   90.00
_cell.angle_beta   90.00
_cell.angle_gamma   90.00
#
_symmetry.space_group_name_H-M   'P 1'
#
loop_
_entity.id
_entity.type
_entity.pdbx_description
1 polymer ?
#
loop_
_entity_poly.entity_id
_entity_poly.type
_entity_poly.pdbx_seq_one_letter_code
_entity_poly.pdbx_strand_id
1 'polypeptide(L)'
;MAKRTVKAGSSGRFGARYGVIVRNRIKNIEAQQKQKHECPVCHHHAVKRQSSGIWYCAHCDTKFAAGAYTPKNKREISQVSEQ
;
A
#
# COMPACT_ATOMS: atom_id res chain seq x y z
N MET A 1 -21.89 -8.25 -2.22
CA MET A 1 -21.81 -7.86 -0.79
C MET A 1 -22.11 -6.37 -0.66
N ALA A 2 -22.92 -5.97 0.32
CA ALA A 2 -23.26 -4.56 0.54
C ALA A 2 -22.09 -3.78 1.17
N LYS A 3 -21.97 -2.48 0.82
CA LYS A 3 -20.96 -1.58 1.38
C LYS A 3 -21.29 -1.29 2.86
N ARG A 4 -20.48 -1.81 3.78
CA ARG A 4 -20.72 -1.70 5.24
C ARG A 4 -20.45 -0.31 5.82
N THR A 5 -19.58 0.50 5.22
CA THR A 5 -19.21 1.82 5.75
C THR A 5 -19.20 2.89 4.67
N VAL A 6 -19.72 4.09 4.97
CA VAL A 6 -19.71 5.22 4.02
C VAL A 6 -18.32 5.86 3.91
N LYS A 7 -17.72 6.27 5.04
CA LYS A 7 -16.46 7.05 5.09
C LYS A 7 -15.27 6.30 5.69
N ALA A 8 -15.49 5.47 6.71
CA ALA A 8 -14.43 4.91 7.54
C ALA A 8 -13.52 3.90 6.79
N GLY A 9 -14.08 3.02 5.97
CA GLY A 9 -13.31 2.00 5.26
C GLY A 9 -12.50 1.12 6.22
N SER A 10 -11.23 0.88 5.90
CA SER A 10 -10.33 0.00 6.68
C SER A 10 -10.06 0.51 8.11
N SER A 11 -10.16 1.82 8.33
CA SER A 11 -10.00 2.46 9.63
C SER A 11 -11.21 2.26 10.57
N GLY A 12 -12.30 1.67 10.07
CA GLY A 12 -13.48 1.33 10.88
C GLY A 12 -13.17 0.39 12.05
N ARG A 13 -12.10 -0.43 11.96
CA ARG A 13 -11.67 -1.33 13.04
C ARG A 13 -11.29 -0.60 14.34
N PHE A 14 -10.94 0.68 14.25
CA PHE A 14 -10.53 1.46 15.42
C PHE A 14 -11.73 1.96 16.25
N GLY A 15 -12.95 1.92 15.69
CA GLY A 15 -14.15 2.45 16.35
C GLY A 15 -14.05 3.95 16.56
N ALA A 16 -14.50 4.43 17.72
CA ALA A 16 -14.48 5.84 18.11
C ALA A 16 -13.10 6.38 18.53
N ARG A 17 -12.07 5.52 18.62
CA ARG A 17 -10.75 5.86 19.17
C ARG A 17 -9.89 6.68 18.19
N TYR A 18 -8.89 7.39 18.73
CA TYR A 18 -7.77 8.06 18.04
C TYR A 18 -8.11 9.29 17.18
N GLY A 19 -9.37 9.72 17.14
CA GLY A 19 -9.77 10.93 16.39
C GLY A 19 -9.81 10.75 14.87
N VAL A 20 -10.23 11.79 14.14
CA VAL A 20 -10.49 11.71 12.68
C VAL A 20 -9.20 11.78 11.87
N ILE A 21 -8.29 12.70 12.22
CA ILE A 21 -7.07 12.97 11.44
C ILE A 21 -6.17 11.73 11.37
N VAL A 22 -5.93 11.09 12.52
CA VAL A 22 -5.09 9.89 12.60
C VAL A 22 -5.72 8.74 11.82
N ARG A 23 -7.03 8.52 11.96
CA ARG A 23 -7.76 7.46 11.22
C ARG A 23 -7.72 7.68 9.71
N ASN A 24 -7.87 8.93 9.25
CA ASN A 24 -7.75 9.27 7.82
C ASN A 24 -6.34 9.01 7.29
N ARG A 25 -5.29 9.37 8.03
CA ARG A 25 -3.90 9.10 7.64
C ARG A 25 -3.63 7.60 7.51
N ILE A 26 -4.04 6.81 8.52
CA ILE A 26 -3.88 5.35 8.49
C ILE A 26 -4.69 4.73 7.34
N LYS A 27 -5.93 5.17 7.11
CA LYS A 27 -6.76 4.70 5.99
C LYS A 27 -6.03 4.87 4.66
N ASN A 28 -5.41 6.01 4.42
CA ASN A 28 -4.70 6.28 3.17
C ASN A 28 -3.45 5.40 3.01
N ILE A 29 -2.67 5.24 4.10
CA ILE A 29 -1.49 4.36 4.12
C ILE A 29 -1.89 2.91 3.86
N GLU A 30 -2.93 2.43 4.53
CA GLU A 30 -3.42 1.05 4.36
C GLU A 30 -4.01 0.79 2.97
N ALA A 31 -4.63 1.79 2.36
CA ALA A 31 -5.14 1.68 1.00
C ALA A 31 -3.99 1.44 0.01
N GLN A 32 -2.91 2.22 0.12
CA GLN A 32 -1.71 2.04 -0.70
C GLN A 32 -1.00 0.71 -0.40
N GLN A 33 -0.88 0.35 0.88
CA GLN A 33 -0.20 -0.87 1.29
C GLN A 33 -0.90 -2.15 0.82
N LYS A 34 -2.24 -2.17 0.84
CA LYS A 34 -3.05 -3.35 0.47
C LYS A 34 -3.35 -3.43 -1.03
N GLN A 35 -3.11 -2.36 -1.77
CA GLN A 35 -3.25 -2.36 -3.21
C GLN A 35 -2.31 -3.40 -3.83
N LYS A 36 -2.77 -4.08 -4.89
CA LYS A 36 -1.89 -4.93 -5.69
C LYS A 36 -1.04 -4.03 -6.58
N HIS A 37 0.27 -4.20 -6.51
CA HIS A 37 1.22 -3.41 -7.28
C HIS A 37 1.76 -4.21 -8.46
N GLU A 38 2.28 -3.50 -9.44
CA GLU A 38 2.99 -4.07 -10.57
C GLU A 38 4.35 -4.64 -10.12
N CYS A 39 4.70 -5.81 -10.64
CA CYS A 39 6.00 -6.42 -10.41
C CYS A 39 7.05 -5.85 -11.37
N PRO A 40 8.25 -5.47 -10.90
CA PRO A 40 9.31 -4.97 -11.78
C PRO A 40 9.90 -6.03 -12.73
N VAL A 41 9.64 -7.32 -12.49
CA VAL A 41 10.19 -8.43 -13.28
C VAL A 41 9.18 -8.94 -14.29
N CYS A 42 7.96 -9.28 -13.84
CA CYS A 42 6.94 -9.90 -14.69
C CYS A 42 5.81 -8.97 -15.11
N HIS A 43 5.86 -7.68 -14.72
CA HIS A 43 4.86 -6.64 -15.02
C HIS A 43 3.41 -6.98 -14.63
N HIS A 44 3.21 -8.02 -13.83
CA HIS A 44 1.89 -8.45 -13.42
C HIS A 44 1.49 -7.78 -12.09
N HIS A 45 0.21 -7.43 -11.96
CA HIS A 45 -0.34 -6.80 -10.75
C HIS A 45 -0.63 -7.84 -9.65
N ALA A 46 0.40 -8.55 -9.19
CA ALA A 46 0.31 -9.60 -8.18
C ALA A 46 1.23 -9.40 -6.97
N VAL A 47 1.88 -8.24 -6.87
CA VAL A 47 2.76 -7.93 -5.75
C VAL A 47 1.94 -7.69 -4.48
N LYS A 48 2.35 -8.35 -3.39
CA LYS A 48 1.81 -8.23 -2.04
C LYS A 48 2.93 -7.94 -1.05
N ARG A 49 2.62 -7.20 0.01
CA ARG A 49 3.57 -6.95 1.11
C ARG A 49 3.69 -8.20 1.98
N GLN A 50 4.91 -8.66 2.21
CA GLN A 50 5.19 -9.78 3.12
C GLN A 50 5.62 -9.28 4.49
N SER A 51 6.52 -8.29 4.55
CA SER A 51 7.00 -7.68 5.79
C SER A 51 7.26 -6.18 5.59
N SER A 52 7.76 -5.51 6.61
CA SER A 52 8.24 -4.14 6.51
C SER A 52 9.41 -4.07 5.51
N GLY A 53 9.15 -3.44 4.36
CA GLY A 53 10.15 -3.26 3.30
C GLY A 53 10.40 -4.48 2.42
N ILE A 54 9.75 -5.63 2.68
CA ILE A 54 9.85 -6.84 1.85
C ILE A 54 8.53 -7.07 1.12
N TRP A 55 8.61 -7.11 -0.20
CA TRP A 55 7.50 -7.34 -1.12
C TRP A 55 7.71 -8.63 -1.88
N TYR A 56 6.61 -9.33 -2.17
CA TYR A 56 6.61 -10.62 -2.83
C TYR A 56 5.60 -10.62 -3.97
N CYS A 57 6.03 -11.07 -5.14
CA CYS A 57 5.15 -11.27 -6.29
C CYS A 57 4.63 -12.71 -6.30
N ALA A 58 3.31 -12.87 -6.24
CA ALA A 58 2.68 -14.20 -6.25
C ALA A 58 2.70 -14.90 -7.63
N HIS A 59 3.12 -14.20 -8.70
CA HIS A 59 3.16 -14.77 -10.05
C HIS A 59 4.53 -15.35 -10.41
N CYS A 60 5.62 -14.67 -10.06
CA CYS A 60 6.99 -15.08 -10.41
C CYS A 60 7.85 -15.46 -9.19
N ASP A 61 7.25 -15.54 -8.01
CA ASP A 61 7.88 -15.89 -6.73
C ASP A 61 9.04 -15.01 -6.27
N THR A 62 9.23 -13.86 -6.92
CA THR A 62 10.30 -12.92 -6.58
C THR A 62 10.00 -12.17 -5.29
N LYS A 63 11.00 -12.09 -4.42
CA LYS A 63 11.01 -11.21 -3.25
C LYS A 63 11.95 -10.04 -3.51
N PHE A 64 11.51 -8.83 -3.21
CA PHE A 64 12.33 -7.63 -3.41
C PHE A 64 12.17 -6.65 -2.26
N ALA A 65 13.20 -5.82 -2.08
CA ALA A 65 13.23 -4.77 -1.08
C ALA A 65 12.66 -3.47 -1.67
N ALA A 66 11.79 -2.80 -0.91
CA ALA A 66 11.24 -1.49 -1.28
C ALA A 66 10.79 -0.71 -0.04
N GLY A 67 10.03 0.37 -0.24
CA GLY A 67 9.46 1.17 0.85
C GLY A 67 8.55 0.36 1.79
N ALA A 68 8.40 0.86 3.02
CA ALA A 68 7.64 0.18 4.07
C ALA A 68 6.14 0.01 3.74
N TYR A 69 5.55 1.01 3.07
CA TYR A 69 4.12 1.07 2.72
C TYR A 69 3.85 1.13 1.22
N THR A 70 4.87 1.44 0.41
CA THR A 70 4.79 1.52 -1.05
C THR A 70 5.97 0.77 -1.67
N PRO A 71 5.76 -0.04 -2.71
CA PRO A 71 6.86 -0.73 -3.39
C PRO A 71 7.65 0.18 -4.33
N LYS A 72 7.16 1.40 -4.62
CA LYS A 72 7.91 2.42 -5.35
C LYS A 72 8.95 3.06 -4.44
N ASN A 73 10.20 3.14 -4.93
CA ASN A 73 11.27 3.82 -4.24
C ASN A 73 11.10 5.33 -4.38
N LYS A 74 11.09 6.07 -3.26
CA LYS A 74 10.93 7.53 -3.27
C LYS A 74 12.02 8.26 -4.08
N ARG A 75 13.19 7.62 -4.28
CA ARG A 75 14.31 8.13 -5.08
C ARG A 75 13.96 8.33 -6.56
N GLU A 76 13.00 7.59 -7.10
CA GLU A 76 12.55 7.78 -8.49
C GLU A 76 11.58 8.97 -8.61
N ILE A 77 10.81 9.28 -7.55
CA ILE A 77 9.83 10.38 -7.57
C ILE A 77 10.54 11.75 -7.64
N SER A 78 11.72 11.88 -7.01
CA SER A 78 12.53 13.11 -7.10
C SER A 78 13.10 13.38 -8.49
N GLN A 79 13.32 12.35 -9.31
CA GLN A 79 13.89 12.52 -10.66
C GLN A 79 12.84 12.88 -11.71
N VAL A 80 11.55 12.61 -11.45
CA VAL A 80 10.45 12.93 -12.38
C VAL A 80 9.86 14.33 -12.11
N SER A 81 10.11 14.92 -10.94
CA SER A 81 9.63 16.28 -10.62
C SER A 81 10.51 17.43 -11.11
N GLU A 82 11.66 17.11 -11.71
CA GLU A 82 12.64 18.09 -12.22
C GLU A 82 12.67 18.17 -13.77
N GLN A 83 11.65 17.63 -14.46
CA GLN A 83 11.49 17.74 -15.91
C GLN A 83 10.20 18.48 -16.26
#